data_AF-A0A2T2URI3-F1
#
_entry.id   AF-A0A2T2URI3-F1
#
_cell.length_a   1.000
_cell.length_b   1.000
_cell.length_c   1.000
_cell.angle_alpha   90.00
_cell.angle_beta   90.00
_cell.angle_gamma   90.00
#
_symmetry.space_group_name_H-M   'P 1'
#
loop_
_entity.id
_entity.type
_entity.pdbx_description
1 polymer ?
#
loop_
_entity_poly.entity_id
_entity_poly.type
_entity_poly.pdbx_seq_one_letter_code
_entity_poly.pdbx_strand_id
1 'polypeptide(L)'
;MDHPLSPSDFWAKLNYEDDDRSTGEIVDWHPLLAHAADVAAVTEALLQQMILRDRLAALIGGDDLSDVHVARLSALAALHDAGKVTQGFQNRAFDEKPTSDHVTPMVNVYRASDPLAYLAPLGIADLQDWADDLDVLGHLLLATFGHHGAPVTPGTHDPMLWDASEHRDPEAGLARLDRHTRQWFPAAYESDAPPTMDSTRF
;
A
#
# COMPACT_ATOMS: atom_id res chain seq x y z
N MET A 1 17.23 -14.10 -0.15
CA MET A 1 17.65 -13.13 0.88
C MET A 1 18.87 -13.68 1.59
N ASP A 2 19.87 -12.87 1.91
CA ASP A 2 21.14 -13.38 2.49
C ASP A 2 21.08 -13.60 4.01
N HIS A 3 19.89 -13.47 4.62
CA HIS A 3 19.70 -13.71 6.06
C HIS A 3 18.33 -14.32 6.39
N PRO A 4 18.23 -15.08 7.49
CA PRO A 4 16.95 -15.58 8.00
C PRO A 4 16.03 -14.42 8.41
N LEU A 5 14.72 -14.65 8.34
CA LEU A 5 13.72 -13.70 8.80
C LEU A 5 13.93 -13.40 10.29
N SER A 6 13.95 -12.12 10.65
CA SER A 6 14.09 -11.64 12.02
C SER A 6 12.88 -10.82 12.47
N PRO A 7 12.63 -10.67 13.79
CA PRO A 7 11.56 -9.82 14.28
C PRO A 7 11.63 -8.37 13.81
N SER A 8 12.80 -7.84 13.47
CA SER A 8 12.95 -6.47 12.95
C SER A 8 12.60 -6.30 11.46
N ASP A 9 12.39 -7.40 10.73
CA ASP A 9 12.09 -7.35 9.31
C ASP A 9 10.61 -7.01 9.03
N PHE A 10 10.38 -6.47 7.84
CA PHE A 10 9.05 -6.35 7.25
C PHE A 10 8.91 -7.34 6.10
N TRP A 11 8.21 -8.46 6.33
CA TRP A 11 7.94 -9.45 5.30
C TRP A 11 6.58 -9.20 4.61
N ALA A 12 6.46 -9.62 3.35
CA ALA A 12 5.20 -9.63 2.61
C ALA A 12 4.72 -11.02 2.19
N LYS A 13 5.65 -11.95 1.97
CA LYS A 13 5.37 -13.37 1.67
C LYS A 13 6.29 -14.25 2.51
N LEU A 14 5.78 -15.40 2.92
CA LEU A 14 6.52 -16.46 3.61
C LEU A 14 6.33 -17.74 2.81
N ASN A 15 7.42 -18.49 2.62
CA ASN A 15 7.42 -19.84 2.09
C ASN A 15 7.71 -20.79 3.25
N TYR A 16 6.88 -21.81 3.40
CA TYR A 16 7.00 -22.81 4.45
C TYR A 16 7.55 -24.11 3.88
N GLU A 17 8.20 -24.92 4.72
CA GLU A 17 8.64 -26.24 4.30
C GLU A 17 7.45 -27.05 3.75
N ASP A 18 7.66 -27.72 2.61
CA ASP A 18 6.64 -28.47 1.87
C ASP A 18 5.36 -27.68 1.50
N ASP A 19 5.44 -26.34 1.46
CA ASP A 19 4.28 -25.43 1.33
C ASP A 19 3.20 -25.64 2.42
N ASP A 20 3.56 -26.30 3.53
CA ASP A 20 2.65 -26.61 4.62
C ASP A 20 2.84 -25.63 5.78
N ARG A 21 1.90 -24.69 5.92
CA ARG A 21 1.89 -23.71 7.02
C ARG A 21 1.80 -24.36 8.41
N SER A 22 1.36 -25.60 8.52
CA SER A 22 1.23 -26.30 9.81
C SER A 22 2.56 -26.78 10.38
N THR A 23 3.60 -26.92 9.54
CA THR A 23 4.96 -27.23 10.00
C THR A 23 5.55 -26.07 10.81
N GLY A 24 5.11 -24.83 10.50
CA GLY A 24 5.58 -23.60 11.12
C GLY A 24 7.00 -23.20 10.71
N GLU A 25 7.71 -24.04 9.95
CA GLU A 25 9.08 -23.78 9.53
C GLU A 25 9.10 -22.89 8.27
N ILE A 26 9.56 -21.66 8.44
CA ILE A 26 9.74 -20.69 7.35
C ILE A 26 11.10 -20.95 6.70
N VAL A 27 11.10 -21.36 5.43
CA VAL A 27 12.31 -21.69 4.66
C VAL A 27 12.78 -20.54 3.77
N ASP A 28 11.87 -19.63 3.39
CA ASP A 28 12.20 -18.44 2.61
C ASP A 28 11.14 -17.34 2.84
N TRP A 29 11.50 -16.09 2.54
CA TRP A 29 10.61 -14.95 2.72
C TRP A 29 10.92 -13.83 1.73
N HIS A 30 9.87 -13.09 1.36
CA HIS A 30 9.98 -11.93 0.46
C HIS A 30 9.75 -10.63 1.24
N PRO A 31 10.70 -9.66 1.20
CA PRO A 31 10.54 -8.38 1.88
C PRO A 31 9.34 -7.59 1.38
N LEU A 32 8.70 -6.86 2.28
CA LEU A 32 7.59 -5.98 1.95
C LEU A 32 7.98 -4.94 0.90
N LEU A 33 9.14 -4.31 1.06
CA LEU A 33 9.63 -3.32 0.11
C LEU A 33 9.90 -3.93 -1.28
N ALA A 34 10.47 -5.13 -1.34
CA ALA A 34 10.70 -5.81 -2.60
C ALA A 34 9.38 -6.18 -3.28
N HIS A 35 8.42 -6.71 -2.52
CA HIS A 35 7.08 -7.00 -3.03
C HIS A 35 6.37 -5.75 -3.57
N ALA A 36 6.49 -4.62 -2.87
CA ALA A 36 5.95 -3.34 -3.32
C ALA A 36 6.56 -2.91 -4.66
N ALA A 37 7.88 -3.04 -4.82
CA ALA A 37 8.58 -2.74 -6.06
C ALA A 37 8.09 -3.62 -7.21
N ASP A 38 7.96 -4.94 -6.98
CA ASP A 38 7.49 -5.90 -7.99
C ASP A 38 6.08 -5.55 -8.49
N VAL A 39 5.15 -5.28 -7.57
CA VAL A 39 3.76 -4.96 -7.91
C VAL A 39 3.67 -3.63 -8.65
N ALA A 40 4.45 -2.64 -8.24
CA ALA A 40 4.49 -1.33 -8.90
C ALA A 40 5.05 -1.44 -10.32
N ALA A 41 6.16 -2.18 -10.51
CA ALA A 41 6.77 -2.42 -11.82
C ALA A 41 5.84 -3.21 -12.75
N VAL A 42 5.13 -4.22 -12.22
CA VAL A 42 4.12 -4.96 -13.01
C VAL A 42 2.97 -4.02 -13.41
N THR A 43 2.49 -3.18 -12.50
CA THR A 43 1.43 -2.20 -12.78
C THR A 43 1.85 -1.23 -13.88
N GLU A 44 3.06 -0.67 -13.78
CA GLU A 44 3.62 0.21 -14.81
C GLU A 44 3.72 -0.50 -16.16
N ALA A 45 4.30 -1.71 -16.20
CA ALA A 45 4.43 -2.47 -17.44
C ALA A 45 3.08 -2.81 -18.08
N LEU A 46 2.08 -3.16 -17.27
CA LEU A 46 0.71 -3.41 -17.72
C LEU A 46 0.06 -2.16 -18.33
N LEU A 47 0.28 -0.99 -17.73
CA LEU A 47 -0.26 0.28 -18.23
C LEU A 47 0.52 0.78 -19.46
N GLN A 48 1.83 0.56 -19.54
CA GLN A 48 2.64 1.06 -20.67
C GLN A 48 2.61 0.14 -21.89
N GLN A 49 2.46 -1.17 -21.71
CA GLN A 49 2.67 -2.15 -22.78
C GLN A 49 1.39 -2.87 -23.23
N MET A 50 0.27 -2.65 -22.54
CA MET A 50 -1.00 -3.32 -22.86
C MET A 50 -2.15 -2.32 -23.03
N ILE A 51 -3.27 -2.82 -23.54
CA ILE A 51 -4.54 -2.08 -23.72
C ILE A 51 -5.16 -1.59 -22.40
N LEU A 52 -4.55 -1.86 -21.25
CA LEU A 52 -5.10 -1.48 -19.95
C LEU A 52 -5.11 0.04 -19.76
N ARG A 53 -4.10 0.76 -20.26
CA ARG A 53 -4.09 2.24 -20.25
C ARG A 53 -5.27 2.81 -21.02
N ASP A 54 -5.49 2.37 -22.25
CA ASP A 54 -6.61 2.83 -23.08
C ASP A 54 -7.97 2.50 -22.46
N ARG A 55 -8.10 1.29 -21.90
CA ARG A 55 -9.34 0.88 -21.23
C ARG A 55 -9.62 1.70 -19.98
N LEU A 56 -8.59 1.99 -19.19
CA LEU A 56 -8.75 2.79 -17.99
C LEU A 56 -9.05 4.26 -18.34
N ALA A 57 -8.38 4.83 -19.33
CA ALA A 57 -8.70 6.14 -19.89
C ALA A 57 -10.18 6.23 -20.31
N ALA A 58 -10.65 5.25 -21.08
CA ALA A 58 -12.04 5.19 -21.52
C ALA A 58 -13.03 5.04 -20.35
N LEU A 59 -12.71 4.19 -19.36
CA LEU A 59 -13.55 4.00 -18.16
C LEU A 59 -13.71 5.28 -17.35
N ILE A 60 -12.62 6.04 -17.21
CA ILE A 60 -12.67 7.31 -16.52
C ILE A 60 -13.20 8.42 -17.41
N GLY A 61 -13.56 8.18 -18.68
CA GLY A 61 -14.16 9.14 -19.62
C GLY A 61 -13.17 10.07 -20.33
N GLY A 62 -11.90 9.65 -20.46
CA GLY A 62 -10.84 10.37 -21.19
C GLY A 62 -10.37 9.61 -22.43
N ASP A 63 -9.59 10.29 -23.27
CA ASP A 63 -9.02 9.70 -24.49
C ASP A 63 -7.70 8.96 -24.25
N ASP A 64 -6.92 9.36 -23.23
CA ASP A 64 -5.67 8.72 -22.81
C ASP A 64 -5.37 9.03 -21.32
N LEU A 65 -4.48 8.24 -20.70
CA LEU A 65 -3.83 8.57 -19.44
C LEU A 65 -2.45 9.14 -19.71
N SER A 66 -2.07 10.24 -19.08
CA SER A 66 -0.69 10.75 -19.20
C SER A 66 0.32 9.80 -18.55
N ASP A 67 1.61 9.95 -18.88
CA ASP A 67 2.67 9.19 -18.21
C ASP A 67 2.72 9.49 -16.70
N VAL A 68 2.31 10.70 -16.28
CA VAL A 68 2.15 11.04 -14.86
C VAL A 68 1.00 10.25 -14.21
N HIS A 69 -0.14 10.07 -14.90
CA HIS A 69 -1.20 9.20 -14.39
C HIS A 69 -0.71 7.76 -14.22
N VAL A 70 0.06 7.24 -15.18
CA VAL A 70 0.65 5.91 -15.08
C VAL A 70 1.60 5.82 -13.88
N ALA A 71 2.46 6.83 -13.68
CA ALA A 71 3.36 6.89 -12.53
C ALA A 71 2.60 6.95 -11.19
N ARG A 72 1.52 7.75 -11.10
CA ARG A 72 0.67 7.85 -9.90
C ARG A 72 -0.04 6.53 -9.59
N LEU A 73 -0.63 5.87 -10.59
CA LEU A 73 -1.27 4.56 -10.40
C LEU A 73 -0.26 3.49 -9.98
N SER A 74 0.95 3.52 -10.53
CA SER A 74 2.02 2.59 -10.16
C SER A 74 2.53 2.87 -8.75
N ALA A 75 2.63 4.14 -8.35
CA ALA A 75 2.96 4.55 -6.99
C ALA A 75 1.90 4.10 -5.98
N LEU A 76 0.60 4.25 -6.28
CA LEU A 76 -0.47 3.71 -5.44
C LEU A 76 -0.38 2.19 -5.32
N ALA A 77 -0.10 1.49 -6.42
CA ALA A 77 0.10 0.05 -6.40
C ALA A 77 1.29 -0.37 -5.51
N ALA A 78 2.35 0.43 -5.43
CA ALA A 78 3.45 0.20 -4.48
C ALA A 78 2.99 0.27 -3.01
N LEU A 79 1.98 1.11 -2.71
CA LEU A 79 1.47 1.33 -1.35
C LEU A 79 0.32 0.38 -0.96
N HIS A 80 -0.16 -0.48 -1.87
CA HIS A 80 -1.37 -1.29 -1.65
C HIS A 80 -1.31 -2.18 -0.40
N ASP A 81 -0.13 -2.72 -0.11
CA ASP A 81 0.13 -3.63 1.01
C ASP A 81 0.73 -2.90 2.23
N ALA A 82 0.60 -1.57 2.32
CA ALA A 82 1.18 -0.75 3.39
C ALA A 82 0.83 -1.26 4.80
N GLY A 83 -0.39 -1.76 5.03
CA GLY A 83 -0.78 -2.29 6.34
C GLY A 83 -0.01 -3.53 6.79
N LYS A 84 0.83 -4.13 5.94
CA LYS A 84 1.75 -5.17 6.35
C LYS A 84 2.81 -4.67 7.31
N VAL A 85 3.06 -3.37 7.43
CA VAL A 85 4.00 -2.85 8.44
C VAL A 85 3.50 -3.00 9.88
N THR A 86 2.20 -3.23 10.06
CA THR A 86 1.59 -3.32 11.39
C THR A 86 2.14 -4.50 12.19
N GLN A 87 2.18 -4.36 13.51
CA GLN A 87 2.56 -5.45 14.42
C GLN A 87 1.66 -6.66 14.18
N GLY A 88 0.36 -6.44 14.01
CA GLY A 88 -0.61 -7.51 13.78
C GLY A 88 -0.30 -8.37 12.56
N PHE A 89 0.15 -7.79 11.46
CA PHE A 89 0.54 -8.58 10.30
C PHE A 89 1.89 -9.28 10.52
N GLN A 90 2.91 -8.54 10.98
CA GLN A 90 4.28 -9.07 11.08
C GLN A 90 4.41 -10.18 12.14
N ASN A 91 3.71 -10.07 13.26
CA ASN A 91 3.69 -11.05 14.36
C ASN A 91 3.24 -12.46 13.93
N ARG A 92 2.53 -12.58 12.81
CA ARG A 92 2.06 -13.87 12.28
C ARG A 92 3.19 -14.83 11.92
N ALA A 93 4.41 -14.32 11.67
CA ALA A 93 5.57 -15.16 11.41
C ALA A 93 6.19 -15.74 12.69
N PHE A 94 5.84 -15.22 13.87
CA PHE A 94 6.51 -15.51 15.15
C PHE A 94 5.55 -16.07 16.22
N ASP A 95 4.30 -16.37 15.84
CA ASP A 95 3.22 -16.75 16.77
C ASP A 95 3.00 -15.76 17.94
N GLU A 96 3.26 -14.47 17.69
CA GLU A 96 3.11 -13.39 18.66
C GLU A 96 1.73 -12.73 18.56
N LYS A 97 1.28 -12.08 19.64
CA LYS A 97 0.03 -11.29 19.67
C LYS A 97 0.33 -9.80 19.88
N PRO A 98 -0.49 -8.88 19.33
CA PRO A 98 -1.71 -9.12 18.54
C PRO A 98 -1.42 -9.63 17.11
N THR A 99 -2.43 -10.21 16.45
CA THR A 99 -2.39 -10.62 15.03
C THR A 99 -3.55 -10.02 14.25
N SER A 100 -3.31 -9.58 13.01
CA SER A 100 -4.33 -9.03 12.10
C SER A 100 -3.99 -9.35 10.63
N ASP A 101 -4.97 -9.17 9.74
CA ASP A 101 -4.68 -8.98 8.31
C ASP A 101 -4.03 -7.60 8.07
N HIS A 102 -3.67 -7.29 6.82
CA HIS A 102 -3.03 -6.02 6.43
C HIS A 102 -4.00 -4.98 5.86
N VAL A 103 -5.25 -5.32 5.59
CA VAL A 103 -6.25 -4.41 5.00
C VAL A 103 -7.00 -3.70 6.12
N THR A 104 -7.54 -4.47 7.06
CA THR A 104 -8.34 -4.00 8.19
C THR A 104 -7.66 -2.89 8.99
N PRO A 105 -6.36 -2.99 9.35
CA PRO A 105 -5.70 -1.90 10.07
C PRO A 105 -5.63 -0.61 9.27
N MET A 106 -5.39 -0.66 7.95
CA MET A 106 -5.35 0.53 7.09
C MET A 106 -6.71 1.19 6.95
N VAL A 107 -7.75 0.38 6.75
CA VAL A 107 -9.12 0.89 6.57
C VAL A 107 -9.67 1.44 7.89
N ASN A 108 -9.32 0.84 9.04
CA ASN A 108 -9.82 1.29 10.32
C ASN A 108 -9.15 2.60 10.82
N VAL A 109 -8.01 3.01 10.26
CA VAL A 109 -7.38 4.32 10.54
C VAL A 109 -8.34 5.48 10.31
N TYR A 110 -9.28 5.37 9.36
CA TYR A 110 -10.33 6.39 9.13
C TYR A 110 -11.26 6.59 10.33
N ARG A 111 -11.27 5.67 11.29
CA ARG A 111 -12.03 5.75 12.56
C ARG A 111 -11.14 6.06 13.76
N ALA A 112 -9.84 6.29 13.56
CA ALA A 112 -8.95 6.76 14.61
C ALA A 112 -9.34 8.16 15.08
N SER A 113 -8.92 8.53 16.30
CA SER A 113 -9.10 9.90 16.82
C SER A 113 -8.31 10.93 16.01
N ASP A 114 -7.18 10.52 15.42
CA ASP A 114 -6.35 11.30 14.52
C ASP A 114 -5.88 10.41 13.35
N PRO A 115 -6.67 10.27 12.27
CA PRO A 115 -6.31 9.47 11.11
C PRO A 115 -5.04 9.96 10.41
N LEU A 116 -4.77 11.27 10.44
CA LEU A 116 -3.61 11.85 9.76
C LEU A 116 -2.30 11.43 10.42
N ALA A 117 -2.27 11.20 11.73
CA ALA A 117 -1.07 10.69 12.41
C ALA A 117 -0.58 9.35 11.82
N TYR A 118 -1.49 8.47 11.40
CA TYR A 118 -1.15 7.17 10.83
C TYR A 118 -0.86 7.23 9.33
N LEU A 119 -1.49 8.17 8.61
CA LEU A 119 -1.35 8.29 7.16
C LEU A 119 -0.22 9.23 6.74
N ALA A 120 0.15 10.23 7.56
CA ALA A 120 1.21 11.17 7.25
C ALA A 120 2.57 10.52 6.90
N PRO A 121 3.00 9.41 7.54
CA PRO A 121 4.20 8.68 7.15
C PRO A 121 4.16 8.10 5.73
N LEU A 122 2.97 7.87 5.15
CA LEU A 122 2.80 7.49 3.75
C LEU A 122 2.87 8.68 2.78
N GLY A 123 3.16 9.89 3.28
CA GLY A 123 3.29 11.07 2.44
C GLY A 123 1.96 11.52 1.84
N ILE A 124 0.81 11.20 2.46
CA ILE A 124 -0.52 11.48 1.89
C ILE A 124 -0.79 12.96 1.57
N ALA A 125 -0.06 13.88 2.21
CA ALA A 125 -0.17 15.30 1.92
C ALA A 125 0.20 15.60 0.45
N ASP A 126 1.21 14.91 -0.09
CA ASP A 126 1.64 15.10 -1.47
C ASP A 126 0.75 14.35 -2.48
N LEU A 127 -0.14 13.48 -1.99
CA LEU A 127 -1.15 12.81 -2.81
C LEU A 127 -2.42 13.65 -2.97
N GLN A 128 -2.56 14.77 -2.23
CA GLN A 128 -3.75 15.62 -2.30
C GLN A 128 -4.03 16.12 -3.71
N ASP A 129 -2.98 16.53 -4.44
CA ASP A 129 -3.10 17.02 -5.82
C ASP A 129 -3.39 15.90 -6.84
N TRP A 130 -3.46 14.65 -6.40
CA TRP A 130 -3.77 13.51 -7.28
C TRP A 130 -5.27 13.29 -7.43
N ALA A 131 -6.07 13.99 -6.64
CA ALA A 131 -7.53 13.94 -6.61
C ALA A 131 -8.10 15.37 -6.62
N ASP A 132 -9.31 15.53 -7.14
CA ASP A 132 -10.00 16.83 -7.14
C ASP A 132 -10.30 17.35 -5.71
N ASP A 133 -10.57 16.44 -4.79
CA ASP A 133 -10.89 16.75 -3.41
C ASP A 133 -10.49 15.60 -2.45
N LEU A 134 -10.66 15.85 -1.15
CA LEU A 134 -10.30 14.91 -0.09
C LEU A 134 -11.20 13.67 -0.04
N ASP A 135 -12.44 13.75 -0.52
CA ASP A 135 -13.35 12.59 -0.56
C ASP A 135 -12.90 11.63 -1.67
N VAL A 136 -12.55 12.15 -2.84
CA VAL A 136 -11.96 11.39 -3.95
C VAL A 136 -10.61 10.79 -3.54
N LEU A 137 -9.76 11.54 -2.84
CA LEU A 137 -8.51 10.99 -2.27
C LEU A 137 -8.80 9.83 -1.31
N GLY A 138 -9.79 9.97 -0.43
CA GLY A 138 -10.22 8.91 0.47
C GLY A 138 -10.64 7.64 -0.29
N HIS A 139 -11.43 7.77 -1.35
CA HIS A 139 -11.81 6.64 -2.21
C HIS A 139 -10.60 6.01 -2.92
N LEU A 140 -9.66 6.82 -3.40
CA LEU A 140 -8.43 6.34 -4.03
C LEU A 140 -7.57 5.53 -3.07
N LEU A 141 -7.42 6.00 -1.82
CA LEU A 141 -6.70 5.30 -0.77
C LEU A 141 -7.43 4.01 -0.34
N LEU A 142 -8.77 4.04 -0.21
CA LEU A 142 -9.56 2.84 0.06
C LEU A 142 -9.45 1.80 -1.06
N ALA A 143 -9.43 2.24 -2.33
CA ALA A 143 -9.20 1.38 -3.47
C ALA A 143 -7.77 0.80 -3.47
N THR A 144 -6.79 1.60 -3.04
CA THR A 144 -5.39 1.19 -2.91
C THR A 144 -5.22 0.10 -1.87
N PHE A 145 -5.82 0.23 -0.69
CA PHE A 145 -5.66 -0.74 0.40
C PHE A 145 -6.64 -1.93 0.30
N GLY A 146 -7.75 -1.78 -0.42
CA GLY A 146 -8.80 -2.80 -0.54
C GLY A 146 -8.37 -4.00 -1.39
N HIS A 147 -8.85 -5.21 -1.02
CA HIS A 147 -8.48 -6.46 -1.71
C HIS A 147 -9.57 -7.07 -2.61
N HIS A 148 -10.78 -6.50 -2.70
CA HIS A 148 -11.94 -7.28 -3.18
C HIS A 148 -12.94 -6.61 -4.14
N GLY A 149 -12.57 -5.54 -4.85
CA GLY A 149 -13.48 -4.95 -5.85
C GLY A 149 -14.81 -4.42 -5.26
N ALA A 150 -14.85 -4.24 -3.94
CA ALA A 150 -15.95 -3.68 -3.17
C ALA A 150 -15.36 -2.79 -2.06
N PRO A 151 -15.95 -1.62 -1.76
CA PRO A 151 -15.51 -0.76 -0.67
C PRO A 151 -15.59 -1.49 0.67
N VAL A 152 -14.50 -1.47 1.44
CA VAL A 152 -14.47 -2.01 2.82
C VAL A 152 -14.93 -0.90 3.76
N THR A 153 -15.97 -1.17 4.55
CA THR A 153 -16.43 -0.21 5.57
C THR A 153 -15.49 -0.19 6.77
N PRO A 154 -14.95 0.98 7.17
CA PRO A 154 -14.12 1.09 8.37
C PRO A 154 -14.81 0.62 9.65
N GLY A 155 -14.17 -0.32 10.33
CA GLY A 155 -14.52 -0.82 11.66
C GLY A 155 -13.78 -0.07 12.77
N THR A 156 -13.66 -0.70 13.94
CA THR A 156 -12.98 -0.10 15.10
C THR A 156 -11.47 -0.05 14.90
N HIS A 157 -10.87 1.13 15.09
CA HIS A 157 -9.42 1.32 15.09
C HIS A 157 -8.79 0.67 16.32
N ASP A 158 -7.73 -0.12 16.10
CA ASP A 158 -6.91 -0.72 17.17
C ASP A 158 -5.50 -0.08 17.14
N PRO A 159 -5.19 0.84 18.07
CA PRO A 159 -3.89 1.50 18.09
C PRO A 159 -2.74 0.54 18.43
N MET A 160 -2.98 -0.57 19.12
CA MET A 160 -1.92 -1.52 19.50
C MET A 160 -1.26 -2.19 18.29
N LEU A 161 -1.92 -2.20 17.14
CA LEU A 161 -1.35 -2.71 15.89
C LEU A 161 -0.27 -1.79 15.30
N TRP A 162 -0.23 -0.54 15.75
CA TRP A 162 0.60 0.54 15.23
C TRP A 162 1.71 0.99 16.18
N ASP A 163 1.64 0.59 17.45
CA ASP A 163 2.65 0.93 18.44
C ASP A 163 4.02 0.37 18.04
N ALA A 164 5.06 1.20 18.18
CA ALA A 164 6.43 0.76 18.05
C ALA A 164 6.76 -0.26 19.15
N SER A 165 7.47 -1.32 18.75
CA SER A 165 8.03 -2.31 19.67
C SER A 165 9.55 -2.14 19.76
N GLU A 166 10.20 -2.96 20.58
CA GLU A 166 11.67 -3.02 20.61
C GLU A 166 12.30 -3.48 19.28
N HIS A 167 11.53 -4.13 18.42
CA HIS A 167 12.02 -4.72 17.17
C HIS A 167 11.57 -3.97 15.93
N ARG A 168 10.37 -3.38 15.94
CA ARG A 168 9.77 -2.75 14.76
C ARG A 168 9.00 -1.49 15.09
N ASP A 169 9.09 -0.56 14.17
CA ASP A 169 8.33 0.68 14.17
C ASP A 169 7.49 0.75 12.88
N PRO A 170 6.16 0.55 12.96
CA PRO A 170 5.26 0.66 11.81
C PRO A 170 5.35 2.01 11.10
N GLU A 171 5.55 3.11 11.84
CA GLU A 171 5.69 4.46 11.29
C GLU A 171 6.93 4.54 10.37
N ALA A 172 8.07 4.06 10.87
CA ALA A 172 9.30 3.97 10.08
C ALA A 172 9.16 3.04 8.87
N GLY A 173 8.35 1.98 8.98
CA GLY A 173 7.99 1.09 7.87
C GLY A 173 7.24 1.83 6.75
N LEU A 174 6.21 2.60 7.10
CA LEU A 174 5.45 3.42 6.15
C LEU A 174 6.34 4.49 5.49
N ALA A 175 7.11 5.23 6.29
CA ALA A 175 8.02 6.25 5.77
C ALA A 175 9.09 5.65 4.84
N ARG A 176 9.52 4.41 5.10
CA ARG A 176 10.43 3.69 4.21
C ARG A 176 9.75 3.32 2.89
N LEU A 177 8.49 2.90 2.90
CA LEU A 177 7.73 2.63 1.68
C LEU A 177 7.57 3.91 0.85
N ASP A 178 7.03 4.99 1.42
CA ASP A 178 6.82 6.27 0.72
C ASP A 178 8.12 6.78 0.07
N ARG A 179 9.22 6.81 0.82
CA ARG A 179 10.52 7.26 0.30
C ARG A 179 10.97 6.48 -0.93
N HIS A 180 10.80 5.16 -0.96
CA HIS A 180 11.20 4.36 -2.11
C HIS A 180 10.20 4.50 -3.27
N THR A 181 8.91 4.58 -2.98
CA THR A 181 7.88 4.85 -3.99
C THR A 181 8.18 6.15 -4.74
N ARG A 182 8.58 7.22 -4.03
CA ARG A 182 9.03 8.48 -4.65
C ARG A 182 10.29 8.34 -5.50
N GLN A 183 11.22 7.50 -5.09
CA GLN A 183 12.43 7.23 -5.87
C GLN A 183 12.13 6.44 -7.14
N TRP A 184 11.17 5.52 -7.08
CA TRP A 184 10.75 4.72 -8.24
C TRP A 184 9.91 5.54 -9.22
N PHE A 185 9.02 6.40 -8.72
CA PHE A 185 8.07 7.18 -9.53
C PHE A 185 8.16 8.68 -9.25
N PRO A 186 9.31 9.34 -9.50
CA PRO A 186 9.46 10.78 -9.24
C PRO A 186 8.45 11.62 -10.04
N ALA A 187 8.13 11.22 -11.27
CA ALA A 187 7.16 11.89 -12.13
C ALA A 187 5.74 11.92 -11.56
N ALA A 188 5.38 11.00 -10.65
CA ALA A 188 4.07 10.98 -10.02
C ALA A 188 3.80 12.24 -9.17
N TYR A 189 4.88 12.89 -8.70
CA TYR A 189 4.86 14.02 -7.77
C TYR A 189 5.14 15.37 -8.45
N GLU A 190 5.10 15.42 -9.78
CA GLU A 190 5.20 16.67 -10.53
C GLU A 190 3.87 17.45 -10.46
N SER A 191 3.96 18.77 -10.21
CA SER A 191 2.82 19.66 -9.90
C SER A 191 1.92 20.02 -11.10
N ASP A 192 2.41 19.80 -12.33
CA ASP A 192 1.78 20.36 -13.53
C ASP A 192 0.81 19.38 -14.22
N ALA A 193 0.63 18.17 -13.67
CA ALA A 193 -0.26 17.18 -14.22
C ALA A 193 -1.68 17.30 -13.63
N PRO A 194 -2.74 17.17 -14.46
CA PRO A 194 -4.12 17.16 -13.98
C PRO A 194 -4.34 16.04 -12.94
N PRO A 195 -5.36 16.18 -12.07
CA PRO A 195 -5.69 15.16 -11.08
C PRO A 195 -6.02 13.82 -11.77
N THR A 196 -5.70 12.73 -11.08
CA THR A 196 -5.84 11.36 -11.62
C THR A 196 -7.31 10.95 -11.71
N MET A 197 -8.17 11.49 -10.84
CA MET A 197 -9.60 11.23 -10.80
C MET A 197 -10.41 12.52 -10.62
N ASP A 198 -11.46 12.66 -11.43
CA ASP A 198 -12.40 13.79 -11.43
C ASP A 198 -13.67 13.46 -10.62
N SER A 199 -14.06 14.36 -9.73
CA SER A 199 -15.23 14.29 -8.83
C SER A 199 -16.58 14.22 -9.56
N THR A 200 -16.66 14.62 -10.83
CA THR A 200 -17.90 14.58 -11.63
C THR A 200 -18.31 13.18 -12.10
N ARG A 201 -17.53 12.15 -11.79
CA ARG A 201 -17.68 10.80 -12.36
C ARG A 201 -18.01 9.69 -11.33
N PHE A 202 -18.30 10.06 -10.07
CA PHE A 202 -18.79 9.18 -9.01
C PHE A 202 -20.12 9.66 -8.42
#